data_AF-A0A8T1CB75-F1
#
_entry.id   AF-A0A8T1CB75-F1
#
_cell.length_a   1.000
_cell.length_b   1.000
_cell.length_c   1.000
_cell.angle_alpha   90.00
_cell.angle_beta   90.00
_cell.angle_gamma   90.00
#
_symmetry.space_group_name_H-M   'P 1'
#
loop_
_entity.id
_entity.type
_entity.pdbx_description
1 polymer ?
#
loop_
_entity_poly.entity_id
_entity_poly.type
_entity_poly.pdbx_seq_one_letter_code
_entity_poly.pdbx_strand_id
1 'polypeptide(L)'
;MDVVPATMKSEARAVERVKVFCRVRPLLQRERDGWSYEEYCQQFGEDGQRLDANDTQQPATDATPESSDDDPATFITEKAVTEAPETLQTLQFGQRAMQVAVRAHRSALSVLDYRTLYEEMRQALDEEQQRFRQAEAAASDEKNRAAIAQDKLTKALLRVQHLEFELEAAQTATRHSSAPDVEGNDVERMKLELQQLVARHAQDVAQVKSACDRQIETYKRLAHEASQEWHEVEGELAGEKTQVLHTLQDLKEFKLRYFQLEEDTTERIAELVQDERDREKERDAALATVAALEKELKAIHAKMVEGESQREKLQDQLDTDFVPKEAIQQMEALYEGAISKLQARVGCLESKSSNRRPKTPSNNNSTPGQPQRSLPEVRKPGMANRAVPRVGRLVPGAKTGSSSRLNSGLRVSSRILQ
;
A
#
# COMPACT_ATOMS: atom_id res chain seq x y z
N MET A 1 -43.24 40.31 30.65
CA MET A 1 -43.44 39.18 29.70
C MET A 1 -42.44 39.40 28.60
N ASP A 2 -41.24 38.90 28.82
CA ASP A 2 -40.03 39.52 28.28
C ASP A 2 -39.47 38.68 27.14
N VAL A 3 -39.18 39.31 26.01
CA VAL A 3 -38.66 38.64 24.81
C VAL A 3 -37.14 38.59 24.91
N VAL A 4 -36.62 37.48 25.42
CA VAL A 4 -35.18 37.20 25.44
C VAL A 4 -34.76 36.65 24.06
N PRO A 5 -33.85 37.30 23.31
CA PRO A 5 -33.34 36.77 22.05
C PRO A 5 -32.40 35.59 22.31
N ALA A 6 -32.60 34.49 21.59
CA ALA A 6 -31.76 33.30 21.70
C ALA A 6 -30.36 33.57 21.12
N THR A 7 -29.32 33.46 21.95
CA THR A 7 -27.92 33.54 21.50
C THR A 7 -27.54 32.33 20.67
N MET A 8 -27.28 32.52 19.37
CA MET A 8 -26.69 31.51 18.51
C MET A 8 -25.25 31.22 18.96
N LYS A 9 -25.04 30.06 19.59
CA LYS A 9 -23.71 29.48 19.76
C LYS A 9 -23.28 28.88 18.43
N SER A 10 -22.14 29.31 17.90
CA SER A 10 -21.50 28.64 16.78
C SER A 10 -20.92 27.30 17.25
N GLU A 11 -21.47 26.19 16.77
CA GLU A 11 -20.87 24.88 17.01
C GLU A 11 -19.55 24.79 16.23
N ALA A 12 -18.44 24.79 16.97
CA ALA A 12 -17.12 24.52 16.41
C ALA A 12 -17.08 23.07 15.92
N ARG A 13 -17.06 22.87 14.60
CA ARG A 13 -16.95 21.54 13.98
C ARG A 13 -15.77 20.80 14.58
N ALA A 14 -16.01 19.61 15.14
CA ALA A 14 -14.97 18.77 15.69
C ALA A 14 -13.97 18.40 14.58
N VAL A 15 -12.70 18.74 14.77
CA VAL A 15 -11.63 18.40 13.81
C VAL A 15 -11.32 16.92 13.95
N GLU A 16 -11.76 16.13 12.97
CA GLU A 16 -11.59 14.69 12.94
C GLU A 16 -10.11 14.31 12.82
N ARG A 17 -9.58 13.63 13.84
CA ARG A 17 -8.15 13.32 13.96
C ARG A 17 -7.82 11.99 13.31
N VAL A 18 -7.58 12.01 12.00
CA VAL A 18 -7.11 10.84 11.24
C VAL A 18 -5.77 10.34 11.81
N LYS A 19 -5.76 9.10 12.31
CA LYS A 19 -4.58 8.48 12.93
C LYS A 19 -3.84 7.60 11.91
N VAL A 20 -2.97 8.23 11.12
CA VAL A 20 -2.17 7.54 10.09
C VAL A 20 -1.09 6.67 10.76
N PHE A 21 -1.05 5.39 10.42
CA PHE A 21 -0.04 4.42 10.91
C PHE A 21 0.99 4.09 9.83
N CYS A 22 2.00 4.96 9.67
CA CYS A 22 3.11 4.70 8.75
C CYS A 22 4.03 3.59 9.31
N ARG A 23 3.98 2.38 8.72
CA ARG A 23 4.98 1.32 8.97
C ARG A 23 6.27 1.64 8.21
N VAL A 24 7.13 2.45 8.83
CA VAL A 24 8.52 2.63 8.37
C VAL A 24 9.26 1.31 8.60
N ARG A 25 9.61 0.60 7.53
CA ARG A 25 10.50 -0.56 7.64
C ARG A 25 11.91 -0.10 8.07
N PRO A 26 12.66 -0.89 8.85
CA PRO A 26 14.07 -0.62 9.06
C PRO A 26 14.79 -0.45 7.70
N LEU A 27 15.61 0.59 7.57
CA LEU A 27 16.47 0.75 6.41
C LEU A 27 17.43 -0.44 6.36
N LEU A 28 17.54 -1.07 5.18
CA LEU A 28 18.54 -2.10 4.93
C LEU A 28 19.93 -1.46 4.93
N GLN A 29 20.99 -2.25 5.14
CA GLN A 29 22.34 -1.70 5.24
C GLN A 29 22.71 -0.86 4.01
N ARG A 30 22.48 -1.39 2.80
CA ARG A 30 22.62 -0.66 1.51
C ARG A 30 21.90 0.70 1.48
N GLU A 31 20.74 0.81 2.13
CA GLU A 31 19.91 2.03 2.14
C GLU A 31 20.36 3.04 3.20
N ARG A 32 21.08 2.59 4.24
CA ARG A 32 21.81 3.48 5.17
C ARG A 32 23.07 4.03 4.52
N ASP A 33 23.77 3.19 3.77
CA ASP A 33 25.05 3.51 3.16
C ASP A 33 24.90 4.30 1.85
N GLY A 34 23.68 4.44 1.33
CA GLY A 34 23.34 5.21 0.13
C GLY A 34 23.44 4.46 -1.21
N TRP A 35 23.62 3.13 -1.18
CA TRP A 35 23.85 2.28 -2.35
C TRP A 35 22.52 1.93 -3.04
N SER A 36 22.51 1.97 -4.38
CA SER A 36 21.45 1.35 -5.16
C SER A 36 21.46 -0.18 -5.01
N TYR A 37 20.36 -0.82 -5.40
CA TYR A 37 20.29 -2.28 -5.43
C TYR A 37 21.30 -2.90 -6.40
N GLU A 38 21.54 -2.24 -7.55
CA GLU A 38 22.41 -2.72 -8.62
C GLU A 38 23.88 -2.65 -8.22
N GLU A 39 24.32 -1.56 -7.57
CA GLU A 39 25.67 -1.44 -7.00
C GLU A 39 25.90 -2.46 -5.88
N TYR A 40 24.91 -2.67 -5.01
CA TYR A 40 25.00 -3.65 -3.92
C TYR A 40 25.18 -5.08 -4.44
N CYS A 41 24.40 -5.48 -5.45
CA CYS A 41 24.53 -6.81 -6.06
C CYS A 41 25.84 -7.00 -6.85
N GLN A 42 26.40 -5.95 -7.45
CA GLN A 42 27.73 -6.02 -8.09
C GLN A 42 28.86 -6.26 -7.08
N GLN A 43 28.74 -5.72 -5.87
CA GLN A 43 29.79 -5.77 -4.85
C GLN A 43 29.71 -7.01 -3.93
N PHE A 44 28.49 -7.48 -3.62
CA PHE A 44 28.24 -8.54 -2.63
C PHE A 44 27.50 -9.76 -3.17
N GLY A 45 27.19 -9.82 -4.47
CA GLY A 45 26.38 -10.87 -5.07
C GLY A 45 24.89 -10.79 -4.68
N GLU A 46 24.06 -11.65 -5.27
CA GLU A 46 22.61 -11.69 -4.97
C GLU A 46 22.32 -12.18 -3.55
N ASP A 47 23.12 -13.11 -3.03
CA ASP A 47 22.99 -13.71 -1.69
C ASP A 47 23.71 -12.92 -0.57
N GLY A 48 24.36 -11.78 -0.89
CA GLY A 48 25.18 -11.03 0.07
C GLY A 48 26.49 -11.73 0.47
N GLN A 49 26.83 -12.86 -0.16
CA GLN A 49 28.12 -13.51 0.01
C GLN A 49 29.18 -12.82 -0.86
N ARG A 50 30.10 -12.13 -0.20
CA ARG A 50 31.28 -11.48 -0.78
C ARG A 50 31.95 -12.42 -1.80
N LEU A 51 31.95 -12.02 -3.07
CA LEU A 51 32.65 -12.73 -4.13
C LEU A 51 34.16 -12.52 -3.96
N ASP A 52 34.79 -13.38 -3.17
CA ASP A 52 36.25 -13.39 -2.90
C ASP A 52 37.04 -13.86 -4.13
N ALA A 53 36.92 -13.09 -5.21
CA ALA A 53 37.63 -13.28 -6.47
C ALA A 53 39.07 -12.74 -6.39
N ASN A 54 39.90 -13.34 -5.53
CA ASN A 54 41.33 -13.57 -5.78
C ASN A 54 41.96 -14.36 -4.62
N ASP A 55 42.24 -15.64 -4.84
CA ASP A 55 43.06 -16.46 -3.96
C ASP A 55 44.54 -16.14 -4.21
N THR A 56 45.17 -15.36 -3.32
CA THR A 56 46.61 -15.06 -3.37
C THR A 56 47.16 -14.89 -1.95
N GLN A 57 48.35 -15.46 -1.74
CA GLN A 57 48.85 -15.88 -0.43
C GLN A 57 49.36 -14.75 0.47
N GLN A 58 49.08 -14.91 1.78
CA GLN A 58 49.90 -14.47 2.93
C GLN A 58 50.04 -12.96 3.24
N PRO A 59 50.45 -12.60 4.49
CA PRO A 59 50.24 -13.27 5.77
C PRO A 59 49.61 -12.32 6.83
N ALA A 60 49.39 -12.82 8.05
CA ALA A 60 48.87 -12.02 9.15
C ALA A 60 49.87 -10.98 9.70
N THR A 61 49.38 -9.80 10.05
CA THR A 61 50.02 -8.88 11.00
C THR A 61 49.04 -8.53 12.11
N ASP A 62 49.49 -8.72 13.34
CA ASP A 62 48.80 -8.34 14.58
C ASP A 62 48.78 -6.81 14.72
N ALA A 63 47.63 -6.23 15.08
CA ALA A 63 47.44 -4.80 15.27
C ALA A 63 46.24 -4.52 16.18
N THR A 64 46.52 -3.96 17.36
CA THR A 64 45.49 -3.45 18.29
C THR A 64 44.68 -2.30 17.68
N PRO A 65 43.35 -2.28 17.86
CA PRO A 65 42.57 -1.05 17.67
C PRO A 65 42.87 -0.09 18.83
N GLU A 66 43.48 1.05 18.53
CA GLU A 66 43.60 2.15 19.49
C GLU A 66 42.24 2.85 19.70
N SER A 67 42.09 3.48 20.86
CA SER A 67 40.91 4.27 21.22
C SER A 67 41.01 5.68 20.63
N SER A 68 40.08 6.05 19.76
CA SER A 68 39.85 7.43 19.35
C SER A 68 38.38 7.79 19.47
N ASP A 69 38.05 8.68 20.40
CA ASP A 69 36.81 9.45 20.36
C ASP A 69 36.82 10.37 19.13
N ASP A 70 35.69 10.52 18.44
CA ASP A 70 35.44 11.67 17.56
C ASP A 70 33.93 11.92 17.41
N ASP A 71 33.54 13.18 17.18
CA ASP A 71 32.17 13.68 17.43
C ASP A 71 31.09 13.19 16.43
N PRO A 72 29.81 13.04 16.87
CA PRO A 72 28.71 12.74 15.98
C PRO A 72 28.38 13.96 15.09
N ALA A 73 28.73 13.86 13.80
CA ALA A 73 28.58 14.94 12.83
C ALA A 73 27.14 15.54 12.76
N THR A 74 26.99 16.77 13.23
CA THR A 74 25.78 17.57 13.02
C THR A 74 25.54 17.83 11.53
N PHE A 75 24.41 17.37 11.00
CA PHE A 75 23.95 17.69 9.64
C PHE A 75 23.53 19.17 9.56
N ILE A 76 24.50 20.07 9.30
CA ILE A 76 24.23 21.45 8.94
C ILE A 76 23.82 21.49 7.47
N THR A 77 22.52 21.40 7.20
CA THR A 77 21.99 21.69 5.86
C THR A 77 21.94 23.20 5.65
N GLU A 78 23.01 23.79 5.12
CA GLU A 78 23.01 25.18 4.65
C GLU A 78 22.10 25.34 3.42
N LYS A 79 20.80 25.45 3.65
CA LYS A 79 19.87 26.05 2.68
C LYS A 79 19.74 27.53 2.99
N ALA A 80 20.04 28.36 2.00
CA ALA A 80 19.99 29.81 2.11
C ALA A 80 18.63 30.29 2.63
N VAL A 81 18.62 30.90 3.81
CA VAL A 81 17.42 31.49 4.42
C VAL A 81 17.06 32.76 3.65
N THR A 82 16.26 32.59 2.60
CA THR A 82 15.45 33.69 2.06
C THR A 82 14.24 33.81 2.97
N GLU A 83 14.20 34.85 3.79
CA GLU A 83 13.13 35.10 4.76
C GLU A 83 11.80 35.40 4.05
N ALA A 84 11.06 34.36 3.69
CA ALA A 84 9.64 34.48 3.40
C ALA A 84 8.93 34.87 4.72
N PRO A 85 8.15 35.96 4.75
CA PRO A 85 7.56 36.44 6.00
C PRO A 85 6.61 35.39 6.59
N GLU A 86 6.90 34.95 7.81
CA GLU A 86 6.11 33.91 8.49
C GLU A 86 4.66 34.36 8.63
N THR A 87 3.76 33.75 7.86
CA THR A 87 2.34 34.07 7.95
C THR A 87 1.79 33.61 9.31
N LEU A 88 0.77 34.31 9.81
CA LEU A 88 0.05 33.92 11.03
C LEU A 88 -0.43 32.45 10.96
N GLN A 89 -0.75 31.94 9.77
CA GLN A 89 -1.16 30.55 9.56
C GLN A 89 0.00 29.57 9.77
N THR A 90 1.21 29.91 9.32
CA THR A 90 2.45 29.14 9.52
C THR A 90 2.79 29.06 11.02
N LEU A 91 2.78 30.21 11.71
CA LEU A 91 3.05 30.28 13.15
C LEU A 91 2.03 29.46 13.97
N GLN A 92 0.74 29.60 13.65
CA GLN A 92 -0.31 28.79 14.29
C GLN A 92 -0.21 27.30 13.93
N PHE A 93 0.29 26.94 12.75
CA PHE A 93 0.54 25.54 12.40
C PHE A 93 1.67 24.96 13.27
N GLY A 94 2.79 25.68 13.41
CA GLY A 94 3.86 25.31 14.33
C GLY A 94 3.37 25.15 15.78
N GLN A 95 2.61 26.12 16.28
CA GLN A 95 2.03 26.07 17.63
C GLN A 95 1.06 24.89 17.82
N ARG A 96 0.25 24.55 16.81
CA ARG A 96 -0.61 23.35 16.83
C ARG A 96 0.20 22.05 16.76
N ALA A 97 1.28 22.01 15.97
CA ALA A 97 2.16 20.85 15.85
C ALA A 97 2.91 20.56 17.15
N MET A 98 3.41 21.59 17.85
CA MET A 98 4.05 21.46 19.17
C MET A 98 3.13 20.88 20.25
N GLN A 99 1.80 20.96 20.08
CA GLN A 99 0.81 20.36 20.99
C GLN A 99 0.48 18.89 20.65
N VAL A 100 1.06 18.31 19.60
CA VAL A 100 0.87 16.90 19.23
C VAL A 100 1.86 16.01 19.98
N ALA A 101 1.47 15.59 21.19
CA ALA A 101 2.21 14.59 21.96
C ALA A 101 2.14 13.20 21.29
N VAL A 102 3.11 12.89 20.41
CA VAL A 102 3.20 11.60 19.72
C VAL A 102 3.65 10.50 20.68
N ARG A 103 2.69 9.78 21.26
CA ARG A 103 2.96 8.60 22.11
C ARG A 103 3.20 7.37 21.22
N ALA A 104 4.46 7.16 20.84
CA ALA A 104 4.89 6.00 20.04
C ALA A 104 4.73 4.69 20.83
N HIS A 105 3.62 3.99 20.62
CA HIS A 105 3.40 2.67 21.21
C HIS A 105 4.23 1.64 20.43
N ARG A 106 5.38 1.23 20.97
CA ARG A 106 6.03 -0.01 20.51
C ARG A 106 5.04 -1.15 20.70
N SER A 107 4.73 -1.87 19.65
CA SER A 107 4.05 -3.16 19.76
C SER A 107 5.10 -4.19 20.16
N ALA A 108 4.79 -5.06 21.13
CA ALA A 108 5.66 -6.17 21.51
C ALA A 108 5.82 -7.23 20.38
N LEU A 109 5.11 -7.06 19.27
CA LEU A 109 5.16 -7.88 18.05
C LEU A 109 5.87 -7.16 16.88
N SER A 110 6.71 -6.16 17.15
CA SER A 110 7.49 -5.49 16.10
C SER A 110 8.67 -6.36 15.65
N VAL A 111 8.48 -7.07 14.53
CA VAL A 111 9.31 -8.19 14.04
C VAL A 111 9.13 -9.44 14.91
N LEU A 112 8.17 -10.29 14.49
CA LEU A 112 8.20 -11.71 14.82
C LEU A 112 9.39 -12.32 14.07
N ASP A 113 10.43 -12.75 14.78
CA ASP A 113 11.58 -13.37 14.13
C ASP A 113 11.25 -14.83 13.76
N TYR A 114 10.92 -15.02 12.48
CA TYR A 114 10.64 -16.34 11.90
C TYR A 114 11.82 -17.30 12.00
N ARG A 115 13.06 -16.80 12.13
CA ARG A 115 14.22 -17.64 12.36
C ARG A 115 14.21 -18.19 13.78
N THR A 116 14.02 -17.34 14.79
CA THR A 116 13.91 -17.78 16.19
C THR A 116 12.74 -18.74 16.37
N LEU A 117 11.57 -18.42 15.82
CA LEU A 117 10.39 -19.29 15.89
C LEU A 117 10.61 -20.66 15.21
N TYR A 118 11.38 -20.70 14.11
CA TYR A 118 11.76 -21.95 13.46
C TYR A 118 12.81 -22.75 14.26
N GLU A 119 13.80 -22.08 14.84
CA GLU A 119 14.82 -22.69 15.69
C GLU A 119 14.18 -23.26 16.99
N GLU A 120 13.25 -22.53 17.61
CA GLU A 120 12.42 -22.97 18.75
C GLU A 120 11.53 -24.17 18.39
N MET A 121 10.77 -24.10 17.28
CA MET A 121 9.89 -25.19 16.87
C MET A 121 10.65 -26.45 16.47
N ARG A 122 11.85 -26.30 15.88
CA ARG A 122 12.76 -27.41 15.61
C ARG A 122 13.28 -28.03 16.90
N GLN A 123 13.73 -27.22 17.87
CA GLN A 123 14.19 -27.74 19.16
C GLN A 123 13.06 -28.49 19.88
N ALA A 124 11.84 -27.95 19.89
CA ALA A 124 10.68 -28.60 20.49
C ALA A 124 10.40 -29.97 19.84
N LEU A 125 10.54 -30.09 18.52
CA LEU A 125 10.40 -31.37 17.79
C LEU A 125 11.54 -32.35 18.08
N ASP A 126 12.78 -31.88 18.18
CA ASP A 126 13.94 -32.71 18.53
C ASP A 126 13.83 -33.22 19.99
N GLU A 127 13.32 -32.41 20.91
CA GLU A 127 12.99 -32.80 22.29
C GLU A 127 11.82 -33.80 22.36
N GLU A 128 10.76 -33.61 21.58
CA GLU A 128 9.60 -34.51 21.56
C GLU A 128 9.99 -35.89 21.01
N GLN A 129 10.79 -35.94 19.94
CA GLN A 129 11.41 -37.18 19.46
C GLN A 129 12.32 -37.84 20.50
N GLN A 130 13.05 -37.07 21.30
CA GLN A 130 13.90 -37.63 22.36
C GLN A 130 13.06 -38.22 23.50
N ARG A 131 11.97 -37.55 23.90
CA ARG A 131 10.99 -38.08 24.87
C ARG A 131 10.31 -39.34 24.35
N PHE A 132 9.94 -39.38 23.07
CA PHE A 132 9.40 -40.57 22.42
C PHE A 132 10.37 -41.76 22.49
N ARG A 133 11.64 -41.58 22.12
CA ARG A 133 12.66 -42.64 22.19
C ARG A 133 12.91 -43.12 23.62
N GLN A 134 12.83 -42.24 24.61
CA GLN A 134 12.94 -42.60 26.04
C GLN A 134 11.72 -43.43 26.50
N ALA A 135 10.51 -43.05 26.10
CA ALA A 135 9.29 -43.81 26.39
C ALA A 135 9.28 -45.19 25.69
N GLU A 136 9.74 -45.27 24.44
CA GLU A 136 9.89 -46.52 23.68
C GLU A 136 10.91 -47.46 24.34
N ALA A 137 12.06 -46.94 24.79
CA ALA A 137 13.04 -47.71 25.54
C ALA A 137 12.47 -48.22 26.89
N ALA A 138 11.78 -47.38 27.65
CA ALA A 138 11.14 -47.77 28.90
C ALA A 138 10.05 -48.85 28.69
N ALA A 139 9.22 -48.72 27.65
CA ALA A 139 8.22 -49.72 27.29
C ALA A 139 8.84 -51.06 26.85
N SER A 140 9.99 -51.02 26.16
CA SER A 140 10.78 -52.21 25.83
C SER A 140 11.30 -52.90 27.09
N ASP A 141 11.83 -52.13 28.05
CA ASP A 141 12.30 -52.65 29.34
C ASP A 141 11.18 -53.28 30.18
N GLU A 142 10.00 -52.65 30.29
CA GLU A 142 8.87 -53.27 30.99
C GLU A 142 8.39 -54.55 30.28
N LYS A 143 8.38 -54.57 28.94
CA LYS A 143 8.07 -55.79 28.16
C LYS A 143 9.07 -56.91 28.44
N ASN A 144 10.36 -56.59 28.56
CA ASN A 144 11.40 -57.54 28.93
C ASN A 144 11.23 -58.05 30.37
N ARG A 145 10.92 -57.18 31.33
CA ARG A 145 10.61 -57.56 32.72
C ARG A 145 9.36 -58.44 32.81
N ALA A 146 8.30 -58.13 32.05
CA ALA A 146 7.09 -58.92 31.97
C ALA A 146 7.36 -60.33 31.41
N ALA A 147 8.18 -60.46 30.36
CA ALA A 147 8.60 -61.76 29.83
C ALA A 147 9.39 -62.58 30.86
N ILE A 148 10.31 -61.95 31.61
CA ILE A 148 11.06 -62.58 32.70
C ILE A 148 10.12 -63.01 33.85
N ALA A 149 9.07 -62.23 34.15
CA ALA A 149 8.07 -62.60 35.14
C ALA A 149 7.20 -63.80 34.69
N GLN A 150 6.85 -63.87 33.41
CA GLN A 150 6.13 -65.01 32.81
C GLN A 150 6.98 -66.30 32.81
N ASP A 151 8.26 -66.22 32.48
CA ASP A 151 9.20 -67.34 32.59
C ASP A 151 9.35 -67.85 34.04
N LYS A 152 9.43 -66.94 35.01
CA LYS A 152 9.41 -67.32 36.44
C LYS A 152 8.10 -67.99 36.86
N LEU A 153 6.96 -67.48 36.39
CA LEU A 153 5.64 -68.05 36.69
C LEU A 153 5.46 -69.45 36.10
N THR A 154 5.85 -69.67 34.84
CA THR A 154 5.78 -71.01 34.22
C THR A 154 6.70 -72.01 34.91
N LYS A 155 7.92 -71.61 35.30
CA LYS A 155 8.83 -72.44 36.11
C LYS A 155 8.26 -72.77 37.49
N ALA A 156 7.60 -71.82 38.15
CA ALA A 156 6.92 -72.07 39.43
C ALA A 156 5.77 -73.07 39.28
N LEU A 157 4.91 -72.91 38.26
CA LEU A 157 3.81 -73.84 37.97
C LEU A 157 4.31 -75.26 37.69
N LEU A 158 5.39 -75.41 36.93
CA LEU A 158 6.01 -76.72 36.67
C LEU A 158 6.58 -77.37 37.95
N ARG A 159 7.15 -76.59 38.90
CA ARG A 159 7.59 -77.15 40.18
C ARG A 159 6.40 -77.51 41.09
N VAL A 160 5.29 -76.76 41.04
CA VAL A 160 4.05 -77.13 41.74
C VAL A 160 3.52 -78.48 41.23
N GLN A 161 3.38 -78.65 39.92
CA GLN A 161 2.94 -79.93 39.33
C GLN A 161 3.85 -81.12 39.73
N HIS A 162 5.16 -80.87 39.81
CA HIS A 162 6.11 -81.90 40.24
C HIS A 162 5.99 -82.22 41.74
N LEU A 163 5.75 -81.21 42.59
CA LEU A 163 5.48 -81.40 44.02
C LEU A 163 4.14 -82.11 44.27
N GLU A 164 3.10 -81.82 43.47
CA GLU A 164 1.81 -82.51 43.52
C GLU A 164 1.97 -84.01 43.20
N PHE A 165 2.77 -84.34 42.18
CA PHE A 165 3.12 -85.72 41.84
C PHE A 165 3.98 -86.43 42.91
N GLU A 166 5.02 -85.76 43.44
CA GLU A 166 5.81 -86.25 44.59
C GLU A 166 4.89 -86.58 45.79
N LEU A 167 3.89 -85.73 46.06
CA LEU A 167 2.97 -85.84 47.18
C LEU A 167 1.92 -86.95 46.97
N GLU A 168 1.36 -87.11 45.77
CA GLU A 168 0.46 -88.23 45.44
C GLU A 168 1.19 -89.58 45.53
N ALA A 169 2.44 -89.66 45.03
CA ALA A 169 3.29 -90.83 45.20
C ALA A 169 3.56 -91.14 46.68
N ALA A 170 3.88 -90.13 47.50
CA ALA A 170 4.06 -90.31 48.94
C ALA A 170 2.77 -90.78 49.65
N GLN A 171 1.59 -90.26 49.26
CA GLN A 171 0.31 -90.71 49.82
C GLN A 171 0.00 -92.18 49.48
N THR A 172 0.26 -92.63 48.26
CA THR A 172 0.03 -94.05 47.88
C THR A 172 0.98 -94.98 48.64
N ALA A 173 2.26 -94.62 48.80
CA ALA A 173 3.20 -95.38 49.64
C ALA A 173 2.74 -95.45 51.12
N THR A 174 2.28 -94.32 51.68
CA THR A 174 1.86 -94.23 53.09
C THR A 174 0.61 -95.10 53.37
N ARG A 175 -0.30 -95.26 52.40
CA ARG A 175 -1.50 -96.11 52.54
C ARG A 175 -1.20 -97.61 52.72
N HIS A 176 0.05 -98.06 52.57
CA HIS A 176 0.45 -99.45 52.74
C HIS A 176 1.22 -99.73 54.05
N SER A 177 1.38 -98.75 54.94
CA SER A 177 2.05 -98.92 56.25
C SER A 177 1.13 -98.52 57.40
N SER A 178 0.44 -99.50 58.02
CA SER A 178 -0.51 -99.25 59.12
C SER A 178 -0.49 -100.34 60.21
N ALA A 179 0.53 -100.28 61.07
CA ALA A 179 0.63 -101.04 62.33
C ALA A 179 1.66 -100.34 63.26
N PRO A 180 1.64 -100.57 64.58
CA PRO A 180 0.60 -100.05 65.48
C PRO A 180 1.19 -99.32 66.72
N ASP A 181 0.32 -98.96 67.66
CA ASP A 181 0.58 -98.59 69.07
C ASP A 181 1.67 -97.52 69.36
N VAL A 182 1.19 -96.32 69.71
CA VAL A 182 1.97 -95.26 70.37
C VAL A 182 1.26 -94.88 71.68
N GLU A 183 2.02 -94.74 72.77
CA GLU A 183 1.47 -94.55 74.11
C GLU A 183 0.70 -93.23 74.26
N GLY A 184 -0.31 -93.21 75.14
CA GLY A 184 -1.24 -92.08 75.29
C GLY A 184 -0.60 -90.72 75.62
N ASN A 185 0.59 -90.69 76.23
CA ASN A 185 1.34 -89.46 76.47
C ASN A 185 1.82 -88.79 75.17
N ASP A 186 2.28 -89.58 74.19
CA ASP A 186 2.72 -89.03 72.91
C ASP A 186 1.54 -88.67 72.01
N VAL A 187 0.37 -89.30 72.18
CA VAL A 187 -0.89 -88.88 71.55
C VAL A 187 -1.31 -87.49 72.06
N GLU A 188 -1.23 -87.21 73.36
CA GLU A 188 -1.54 -85.86 73.89
C GLU A 188 -0.45 -84.82 73.55
N ARG A 189 0.83 -85.19 73.51
CA ARG A 189 1.91 -84.33 72.98
C ARG A 189 1.64 -83.97 71.52
N MET A 190 1.34 -84.95 70.68
CA MET A 190 1.07 -84.75 69.25
C MET A 190 -0.18 -83.89 69.01
N LYS A 191 -1.23 -84.04 69.83
CA LYS A 191 -2.39 -83.13 69.83
C LYS A 191 -1.99 -81.70 70.17
N LEU A 192 -1.16 -81.49 71.21
CA LEU A 192 -0.68 -80.17 71.61
C LEU A 192 0.17 -79.52 70.52
N GLU A 193 1.07 -80.28 69.89
CA GLU A 193 1.91 -79.82 68.77
C GLU A 193 1.08 -79.49 67.53
N LEU A 194 0.09 -80.31 67.19
CA LEU A 194 -0.85 -80.05 66.10
C LEU A 194 -1.73 -78.82 66.38
N GLN A 195 -2.17 -78.63 67.62
CA GLN A 195 -2.91 -77.43 68.04
C GLN A 195 -2.04 -76.16 67.96
N GLN A 196 -0.76 -76.24 68.36
CA GLN A 196 0.20 -75.14 68.17
C GLN A 196 0.48 -74.86 66.70
N LEU A 197 0.59 -75.89 65.85
CA LEU A 197 0.80 -75.73 64.41
C LEU A 197 -0.42 -75.09 63.73
N VAL A 198 -1.63 -75.51 64.07
CA VAL A 198 -2.88 -74.89 63.60
C VAL A 198 -3.00 -73.43 64.07
N ALA A 199 -2.61 -73.13 65.32
CA ALA A 199 -2.60 -71.76 65.83
C ALA A 199 -1.60 -70.86 65.09
N ARG A 200 -0.37 -71.34 64.83
CA ARG A 200 0.63 -70.62 64.02
C ARG A 200 0.13 -70.41 62.58
N HIS A 201 -0.35 -71.46 61.92
CA HIS A 201 -0.90 -71.36 60.57
C HIS A 201 -2.07 -70.37 60.49
N ALA A 202 -2.97 -70.36 61.48
CA ALA A 202 -4.05 -69.36 61.55
C ALA A 202 -3.52 -67.93 61.72
N GLN A 203 -2.47 -67.73 62.52
CA GLN A 203 -1.78 -66.45 62.68
C GLN A 203 -1.07 -66.02 61.39
N ASP A 204 -0.42 -66.93 60.67
CA ASP A 204 0.28 -66.65 59.41
C ASP A 204 -0.70 -66.32 58.28
N VAL A 205 -1.81 -67.06 58.16
CA VAL A 205 -2.91 -66.74 57.24
C VAL A 205 -3.52 -65.38 57.57
N ALA A 206 -3.71 -65.03 58.84
CA ALA A 206 -4.20 -63.71 59.25
C ALA A 206 -3.20 -62.58 58.91
N GLN A 207 -1.89 -62.81 59.09
CA GLN A 207 -0.84 -61.86 58.70
C GLN A 207 -0.83 -61.63 57.19
N VAL A 208 -0.76 -62.71 56.39
CA VAL A 208 -0.78 -62.65 54.91
C VAL A 208 -2.04 -61.96 54.41
N LYS A 209 -3.21 -62.33 54.95
CA LYS A 209 -4.47 -61.64 54.61
C LYS A 209 -4.38 -60.14 54.91
N SER A 210 -3.89 -59.75 56.09
CA SER A 210 -3.74 -58.33 56.43
C SER A 210 -2.76 -57.57 55.52
N ALA A 211 -1.77 -58.26 54.93
CA ALA A 211 -0.86 -57.66 53.95
C ALA A 211 -1.55 -57.48 52.60
N CYS A 212 -2.28 -58.50 52.13
CA CYS A 212 -3.08 -58.42 50.90
C CYS A 212 -4.20 -57.38 50.99
N ASP A 213 -4.92 -57.30 52.11
CA ASP A 213 -5.98 -56.31 52.32
C ASP A 213 -5.43 -54.87 52.22
N ARG A 214 -4.28 -54.57 52.84
CA ARG A 214 -3.58 -53.27 52.72
C ARG A 214 -3.10 -52.98 51.30
N GLN A 215 -2.64 -54.01 50.56
CA GLN A 215 -2.28 -53.85 49.15
C GLN A 215 -3.50 -53.52 48.29
N ILE A 216 -4.63 -54.22 48.50
CA ILE A 216 -5.89 -53.96 47.81
C ILE A 216 -6.41 -52.55 48.11
N GLU A 217 -6.33 -52.07 49.36
CA GLU A 217 -6.66 -50.69 49.72
C GLU A 217 -5.74 -49.67 49.03
N THR A 218 -4.45 -49.97 48.92
CA THR A 218 -3.47 -49.08 48.26
C THR A 218 -3.72 -49.01 46.75
N TYR A 219 -3.94 -50.15 46.09
CA TYR A 219 -4.29 -50.17 44.66
C TYR A 219 -5.65 -49.52 44.36
N LYS A 220 -6.64 -49.65 45.26
CA LYS A 220 -7.90 -48.91 45.14
C LYS A 220 -7.66 -47.40 45.22
N ARG A 221 -6.84 -46.93 46.16
CA ARG A 221 -6.54 -45.50 46.31
C ARG A 221 -5.84 -44.96 45.06
N LEU A 222 -4.78 -45.63 44.59
CA LEU A 222 -4.07 -45.29 43.35
C LEU A 222 -4.99 -45.30 42.12
N ALA A 223 -5.93 -46.25 42.03
CA ALA A 223 -6.91 -46.29 40.95
C ALA A 223 -7.92 -45.13 41.02
N HIS A 224 -8.32 -44.69 42.21
CA HIS A 224 -9.17 -43.51 42.39
C HIS A 224 -8.41 -42.21 42.09
N GLU A 225 -7.16 -42.09 42.55
CA GLU A 225 -6.25 -40.97 42.27
C GLU A 225 -6.05 -40.82 40.75
N ALA A 226 -5.64 -41.88 40.05
CA ALA A 226 -5.50 -41.88 38.59
C ALA A 226 -6.83 -41.64 37.82
N SER A 227 -7.98 -42.04 38.39
CA SER A 227 -9.29 -41.72 37.79
C SER A 227 -9.65 -40.24 37.94
N GLN A 228 -9.27 -39.62 39.06
CA GLN A 228 -9.45 -38.19 39.28
C GLN A 228 -8.53 -37.37 38.36
N GLU A 229 -7.24 -37.69 38.31
CA GLU A 229 -6.28 -37.06 37.39
C GLU A 229 -6.75 -37.14 35.93
N TRP A 230 -7.31 -38.28 35.51
CA TRP A 230 -7.85 -38.45 34.17
C TRP A 230 -9.05 -37.52 33.88
N HIS A 231 -9.98 -37.37 34.84
CA HIS A 231 -11.12 -36.45 34.70
C HIS A 231 -10.70 -34.98 34.76
N GLU A 232 -9.67 -34.63 35.53
CA GLU A 232 -9.11 -33.27 35.58
C GLU A 232 -8.49 -32.91 34.23
N VAL A 233 -7.65 -33.78 33.64
CA VAL A 233 -7.07 -33.61 32.31
C VAL A 233 -8.13 -33.61 31.20
N GLU A 234 -9.18 -34.43 31.29
CA GLU A 234 -10.32 -34.39 30.36
C GLU A 234 -11.06 -33.04 30.41
N GLY A 235 -11.23 -32.48 31.62
CA GLY A 235 -11.81 -31.16 31.85
C GLY A 235 -10.97 -30.02 31.31
N GLU A 236 -9.66 -30.02 31.56
CA GLU A 236 -8.71 -29.03 31.01
C GLU A 236 -8.72 -29.07 29.48
N LEU A 237 -8.61 -30.26 28.88
CA LEU A 237 -8.64 -30.45 27.44
C LEU A 237 -9.98 -30.01 26.81
N ALA A 238 -11.10 -30.15 27.52
CA ALA A 238 -12.40 -29.61 27.08
C ALA A 238 -12.45 -28.08 27.16
N GLY A 239 -11.82 -27.48 28.18
CA GLY A 239 -11.63 -26.04 28.33
C GLY A 239 -10.78 -25.46 27.19
N GLU A 240 -9.60 -26.03 26.93
CA GLU A 240 -8.70 -25.62 25.84
C GLU A 240 -9.39 -25.71 24.47
N LYS A 241 -10.07 -26.83 24.17
CA LYS A 241 -10.86 -26.97 22.92
C LYS A 241 -11.89 -25.85 22.77
N THR A 242 -12.57 -25.48 23.86
CA THR A 242 -13.56 -24.40 23.86
C THR A 242 -12.90 -23.03 23.63
N GLN A 243 -11.77 -22.76 24.26
CA GLN A 243 -10.99 -21.53 24.09
C GLN A 243 -10.41 -21.40 22.68
N VAL A 244 -9.90 -22.48 22.10
CA VAL A 244 -9.40 -22.53 20.71
C VAL A 244 -10.55 -22.32 19.72
N LEU A 245 -11.73 -22.90 19.96
CA LEU A 245 -12.91 -22.63 19.14
C LEU A 245 -13.36 -21.17 19.22
N HIS A 246 -13.23 -20.50 20.37
CA HIS A 246 -13.52 -19.07 20.50
C HIS A 246 -12.51 -18.21 19.71
N THR A 247 -11.21 -18.43 19.89
CA THR A 247 -10.18 -17.63 19.19
C THR A 247 -10.20 -17.85 17.66
N LEU A 248 -10.61 -19.03 17.19
CA LEU A 248 -10.86 -19.27 15.76
C LEU A 248 -12.11 -18.53 15.24
N GLN A 249 -13.13 -18.31 16.07
CA GLN A 249 -14.29 -17.47 15.72
C GLN A 249 -13.89 -15.99 15.68
N ASP A 250 -13.16 -15.49 16.69
CA ASP A 250 -12.62 -14.12 16.70
C ASP A 250 -11.75 -13.85 15.47
N LEU A 251 -10.85 -14.77 15.13
CA LEU A 251 -9.96 -14.67 13.97
C LEU A 251 -10.75 -14.68 12.64
N LYS A 252 -11.84 -15.45 12.56
CA LYS A 252 -12.74 -15.45 11.40
C LYS A 252 -13.46 -14.11 11.25
N GLU A 253 -14.01 -13.57 12.34
CA GLU A 253 -14.65 -12.25 12.30
C GLU A 253 -13.65 -11.13 11.98
N PHE A 254 -12.46 -11.16 12.56
CA PHE A 254 -11.39 -10.22 12.24
C PHE A 254 -11.04 -10.25 10.75
N LYS A 255 -10.87 -11.45 10.16
CA LYS A 255 -10.60 -11.60 8.72
C LYS A 255 -11.72 -11.06 7.84
N LEU A 256 -12.99 -11.27 8.21
CA LEU A 256 -14.13 -10.71 7.46
C LEU A 256 -14.14 -9.18 7.50
N ARG A 257 -13.94 -8.58 8.68
CA ARG A 257 -13.86 -7.11 8.83
C ARG A 257 -12.63 -6.53 8.13
N TYR A 258 -11.52 -7.28 8.08
CA TYR A 258 -10.29 -6.90 7.38
C TYR A 258 -10.49 -6.89 5.85
N PHE A 259 -11.07 -7.94 5.27
CA PHE A 259 -11.36 -7.98 3.83
C PHE A 259 -12.36 -6.90 3.41
N GLN A 260 -13.39 -6.63 4.23
CA GLN A 260 -14.32 -5.53 3.94
C GLN A 260 -13.60 -4.17 3.95
N LEU A 261 -12.65 -3.95 4.87
CA LEU A 261 -11.84 -2.73 4.89
C LEU A 261 -10.88 -2.63 3.68
N GLU A 262 -10.33 -3.75 3.20
CA GLU A 262 -9.54 -3.79 1.95
C GLU A 262 -10.40 -3.51 0.71
N GLU A 263 -11.65 -3.97 0.67
CA GLU A 263 -12.64 -3.66 -0.37
C GLU A 263 -13.01 -2.16 -0.34
N ASP A 264 -13.51 -1.65 0.80
CA ASP A 264 -13.86 -0.23 1.02
C ASP A 264 -12.70 0.72 0.64
N THR A 265 -11.46 0.37 1.01
CA THR A 265 -10.28 1.21 0.71
C THR A 265 -9.81 1.09 -0.74
N THR A 266 -9.98 -0.07 -1.37
CA THR A 266 -9.68 -0.25 -2.81
C THR A 266 -10.68 0.50 -3.68
N GLU A 267 -11.98 0.45 -3.35
CA GLU A 267 -13.00 1.28 -4.01
C GLU A 267 -12.68 2.77 -3.83
N ARG A 268 -12.36 3.23 -2.62
CA ARG A 268 -12.03 4.64 -2.37
C ARG A 268 -10.76 5.10 -3.10
N ILE A 269 -9.76 4.22 -3.29
CA ILE A 269 -8.58 4.51 -4.12
C ILE A 269 -8.97 4.61 -5.59
N ALA A 270 -9.84 3.72 -6.09
CA ALA A 270 -10.33 3.76 -7.47
C ALA A 270 -11.14 5.04 -7.77
N GLU A 271 -12.00 5.47 -6.84
CA GLU A 271 -12.69 6.76 -6.90
C GLU A 271 -11.68 7.91 -7.02
N LEU A 272 -10.73 8.02 -6.09
CA LEU A 272 -9.75 9.13 -6.06
C LEU A 272 -8.86 9.16 -7.32
N VAL A 273 -8.47 8.01 -7.86
CA VAL A 273 -7.70 7.92 -9.11
C VAL A 273 -8.54 8.34 -10.32
N GLN A 274 -9.85 8.11 -10.31
CA GLN A 274 -10.74 8.58 -11.37
C GLN A 274 -10.98 10.09 -11.26
N ASP A 275 -11.22 10.59 -10.05
CA ASP A 275 -11.34 12.01 -9.69
C ASP A 275 -10.14 12.84 -10.21
N GLU A 276 -8.91 12.38 -9.96
CA GLU A 276 -7.69 13.07 -10.42
C GLU A 276 -7.52 12.99 -11.95
N ARG A 277 -7.90 11.88 -12.59
CA ARG A 277 -7.91 11.78 -14.06
C ARG A 277 -8.90 12.71 -14.73
N ASP A 278 -10.03 12.98 -14.08
CA ASP A 278 -11.03 13.91 -14.61
C ASP A 278 -10.61 15.37 -14.38
N ARG A 279 -10.00 15.69 -13.22
CA ARG A 279 -9.32 16.98 -12.99
C ARG A 279 -8.17 17.24 -13.97
N GLU A 280 -7.39 16.21 -14.33
CA GLU A 280 -6.34 16.34 -15.34
C GLU A 280 -6.91 16.71 -16.72
N LYS A 281 -8.02 16.08 -17.14
CA LYS A 281 -8.71 16.46 -18.39
C LYS A 281 -9.26 17.89 -18.34
N GLU A 282 -9.82 18.31 -17.21
CA GLU A 282 -10.30 19.68 -17.02
C GLU A 282 -9.14 20.70 -17.09
N ARG A 283 -8.01 20.41 -16.43
CA ARG A 283 -6.77 21.20 -16.50
C ARG A 283 -6.27 21.31 -17.94
N ASP A 284 -6.19 20.21 -18.67
CA ASP A 284 -5.63 20.18 -20.02
C ASP A 284 -6.56 20.86 -21.04
N ALA A 285 -7.88 20.73 -20.86
CA ALA A 285 -8.87 21.52 -21.60
C ALA A 285 -8.74 23.02 -21.29
N ALA A 286 -8.57 23.41 -20.02
CA ALA A 286 -8.35 24.80 -19.63
C ALA A 286 -7.06 25.36 -20.25
N LEU A 287 -5.94 24.63 -20.19
CA LEU A 287 -4.68 25.00 -20.83
C LEU A 287 -4.82 25.17 -22.35
N ALA A 288 -5.59 24.29 -23.02
CA ALA A 288 -5.89 24.44 -24.44
C ALA A 288 -6.70 25.72 -24.74
N THR A 289 -7.67 26.10 -23.89
CA THR A 289 -8.40 27.38 -24.06
C THR A 289 -7.51 28.60 -23.81
N VAL A 290 -6.62 28.55 -22.82
CA VAL A 290 -5.64 29.64 -22.56
C VAL A 290 -4.69 29.80 -23.74
N ALA A 291 -4.15 28.71 -24.29
CA ALA A 291 -3.29 28.75 -25.48
C ALA A 291 -4.00 29.31 -26.72
N ALA A 292 -5.30 29.05 -26.88
CA ALA A 292 -6.11 29.66 -27.94
C ALA A 292 -6.30 31.17 -27.72
N LEU A 293 -6.69 31.59 -26.52
CA LEU A 293 -6.86 33.01 -26.17
C LEU A 293 -5.56 33.80 -26.26
N GLU A 294 -4.41 33.23 -25.86
CA GLU A 294 -3.09 33.82 -26.07
C GLU A 294 -2.81 34.09 -27.55
N LYS A 295 -3.18 33.15 -28.43
CA LYS A 295 -2.98 33.29 -29.88
C LYS A 295 -3.86 34.38 -30.46
N GLU A 296 -5.09 34.52 -29.97
CA GLU A 296 -6.00 35.61 -30.35
C GLU A 296 -5.48 36.96 -29.83
N LEU A 297 -5.03 37.06 -28.58
CA LEU A 297 -4.42 38.27 -28.02
C LEU A 297 -3.16 38.69 -28.81
N LYS A 298 -2.28 37.75 -29.17
CA LYS A 298 -1.11 38.00 -30.01
C LYS A 298 -1.51 38.51 -31.41
N ALA A 299 -2.58 37.97 -31.99
CA ALA A 299 -3.11 38.43 -33.28
C ALA A 299 -3.83 39.80 -33.22
N ILE A 300 -4.49 40.12 -32.09
CA ILE A 300 -5.09 41.44 -31.84
C ILE A 300 -3.99 42.49 -31.64
N HIS A 301 -2.95 42.16 -30.85
CA HIS A 301 -1.81 43.04 -30.62
C HIS A 301 -1.04 43.35 -31.92
N ALA A 302 -0.81 42.35 -32.78
CA ALA A 302 -0.21 42.57 -34.09
C ALA A 302 -1.02 43.57 -34.95
N LYS A 303 -2.35 43.40 -35.02
CA LYS A 303 -3.25 44.34 -35.73
C LYS A 303 -3.27 45.74 -35.11
N MET A 304 -3.13 45.83 -33.79
CA MET A 304 -3.03 47.11 -33.08
C MET A 304 -1.78 47.88 -33.52
N VAL A 305 -0.61 47.22 -33.51
CA VAL A 305 0.67 47.79 -33.96
C VAL A 305 0.66 48.13 -35.45
N GLU A 306 0.07 47.28 -36.31
CA GLU A 306 -0.17 47.62 -37.73
C GLU A 306 -1.04 48.88 -37.88
N GLY A 307 -2.11 49.00 -37.09
CA GLY A 307 -3.00 50.17 -37.07
C GLY A 307 -2.38 51.42 -36.42
N GLU A 308 -1.37 51.26 -35.58
CA GLU A 308 -0.54 52.36 -35.05
C GLU A 308 0.39 52.88 -36.14
N SER A 309 1.15 52.00 -36.80
CA SER A 309 2.02 52.39 -37.90
C SER A 309 1.26 52.90 -39.15
N GLN A 310 -0.01 52.53 -39.34
CA GLN A 310 -0.87 53.13 -40.36
C GLN A 310 -1.33 54.55 -39.96
N ARG A 311 -1.63 54.80 -38.68
CA ARG A 311 -1.98 56.14 -38.18
C ARG A 311 -0.78 57.08 -38.19
N GLU A 312 0.39 56.59 -37.80
CA GLU A 312 1.69 57.27 -37.90
C GLU A 312 1.95 57.75 -39.34
N LYS A 313 1.88 56.84 -40.32
CA LYS A 313 2.07 57.21 -41.75
C LYS A 313 1.03 58.19 -42.29
N LEU A 314 -0.20 58.16 -41.78
CA LEU A 314 -1.24 59.14 -42.14
C LEU A 314 -1.00 60.50 -41.46
N GLN A 315 -0.40 60.52 -40.27
CA GLN A 315 0.05 61.74 -39.59
C GLN A 315 1.25 62.35 -40.32
N ASP A 316 2.27 61.55 -40.65
CA ASP A 316 3.44 61.96 -41.45
C ASP A 316 3.01 62.55 -42.81
N GLN A 317 2.04 61.92 -43.48
CA GLN A 317 1.46 62.43 -44.73
C GLN A 317 0.72 63.74 -44.51
N LEU A 318 -0.10 63.85 -43.45
CA LEU A 318 -0.78 65.08 -43.08
C LEU A 318 0.21 66.23 -42.85
N ASP A 319 1.26 66.00 -42.08
CA ASP A 319 2.28 67.01 -41.74
C ASP A 319 3.20 67.34 -42.93
N THR A 320 3.35 66.42 -43.90
CA THR A 320 4.07 66.67 -45.17
C THR A 320 3.23 67.48 -46.16
N ASP A 321 1.93 67.17 -46.28
CA ASP A 321 0.98 67.90 -47.13
C ASP A 321 0.48 69.21 -46.47
N PHE A 322 0.80 69.45 -45.18
CA PHE A 322 0.41 70.65 -44.44
C PHE A 322 1.20 71.88 -44.90
N VAL A 323 0.66 72.60 -45.88
CA VAL A 323 1.16 73.93 -46.24
C VAL A 323 0.86 74.92 -45.09
N PRO A 324 1.88 75.55 -44.47
CA PRO A 324 1.66 76.50 -43.39
C PRO A 324 0.77 77.67 -43.81
N LYS A 325 -0.05 78.19 -42.89
CA LYS A 325 -0.98 79.30 -43.17
C LYS A 325 -0.25 80.56 -43.63
N GLU A 326 0.95 80.76 -43.12
CA GLU A 326 1.86 81.84 -43.46
C GLU A 326 2.39 81.71 -44.90
N ALA A 327 2.58 80.48 -45.39
CA ALA A 327 2.97 80.20 -46.77
C ALA A 327 1.78 80.36 -47.74
N ILE A 328 0.57 79.97 -47.32
CA ILE A 328 -0.68 80.25 -48.05
C ILE A 328 -0.87 81.77 -48.16
N GLN A 329 -0.79 82.52 -47.06
CA GLN A 329 -0.90 83.99 -47.05
C GLN A 329 0.17 84.67 -47.90
N GLN A 330 1.41 84.15 -47.93
CA GLN A 330 2.45 84.66 -48.82
C GLN A 330 2.12 84.41 -50.29
N MET A 331 1.57 83.23 -50.65
CA MET A 331 1.07 83.00 -52.01
C MET A 331 -0.12 83.90 -52.34
N GLU A 332 -1.10 84.04 -51.44
CA GLU A 332 -2.26 84.93 -51.61
C GLU A 332 -1.81 86.38 -51.85
N ALA A 333 -0.90 86.92 -51.04
CA ALA A 333 -0.35 88.26 -51.22
C ALA A 333 0.48 88.42 -52.51
N LEU A 334 1.19 87.37 -52.96
CA LEU A 334 1.89 87.36 -54.25
C LEU A 334 0.91 87.35 -55.42
N TYR A 335 -0.17 86.55 -55.35
CA TYR A 335 -1.21 86.50 -56.38
C TYR A 335 -2.03 87.80 -56.39
N GLU A 336 -2.47 88.32 -55.26
CA GLU A 336 -3.18 89.60 -55.14
C GLU A 336 -2.30 90.76 -55.64
N GLY A 337 -1.00 90.77 -55.29
CA GLY A 337 -0.03 91.73 -55.81
C GLY A 337 0.21 91.59 -57.32
N ALA A 338 0.18 90.38 -57.88
CA ALA A 338 0.29 90.13 -59.32
C ALA A 338 -0.99 90.53 -60.07
N ILE A 339 -2.17 90.22 -59.51
CA ILE A 339 -3.48 90.66 -60.00
C ILE A 339 -3.57 92.18 -59.99
N SER A 340 -3.16 92.83 -58.89
CA SER A 340 -3.12 94.29 -58.77
C SER A 340 -2.19 94.93 -59.81
N LYS A 341 -1.01 94.34 -60.06
CA LYS A 341 -0.09 94.78 -61.12
C LYS A 341 -0.68 94.56 -62.52
N LEU A 342 -1.41 93.47 -62.75
CA LEU A 342 -2.10 93.19 -64.01
C LEU A 342 -3.27 94.15 -64.23
N GLN A 343 -4.10 94.40 -63.23
CA GLN A 343 -5.20 95.37 -63.25
C GLN A 343 -4.67 96.80 -63.46
N ALA A 344 -3.62 97.21 -62.74
CA ALA A 344 -2.97 98.50 -62.95
C ALA A 344 -2.37 98.60 -64.37
N ARG A 345 -1.78 97.52 -64.89
CA ARG A 345 -1.29 97.46 -66.28
C ARG A 345 -2.42 97.48 -67.31
N VAL A 346 -3.56 96.85 -67.06
CA VAL A 346 -4.76 96.89 -67.89
C VAL A 346 -5.33 98.30 -67.88
N GLY A 347 -5.54 98.93 -66.72
CA GLY A 347 -5.96 100.34 -66.63
C GLY A 347 -4.96 101.31 -67.28
N CYS A 348 -3.65 101.04 -67.21
CA CYS A 348 -2.62 101.76 -67.96
C CYS A 348 -2.69 101.51 -69.48
N LEU A 349 -3.15 100.35 -69.93
CA LEU A 349 -3.35 100.02 -71.34
C LEU A 349 -4.67 100.57 -71.87
N GLU A 350 -5.73 100.60 -71.08
CA GLU A 350 -7.04 101.20 -71.41
C GLU A 350 -6.91 102.72 -71.49
N SER A 351 -6.27 103.36 -70.50
CA SER A 351 -5.97 104.79 -70.56
C SER A 351 -5.03 105.15 -71.72
N LYS A 352 -4.02 104.34 -72.05
CA LYS A 352 -3.19 104.55 -73.26
C LYS A 352 -3.93 104.23 -74.57
N SER A 353 -4.86 103.26 -74.57
CA SER A 353 -5.70 102.91 -75.72
C SER A 353 -6.79 103.95 -75.99
N SER A 354 -7.21 104.71 -74.97
CA SER A 354 -8.23 105.76 -75.10
C SER A 354 -7.87 106.85 -76.12
N ASN A 355 -6.58 107.00 -76.43
CA ASN A 355 -6.05 108.06 -77.28
C ASN A 355 -5.55 107.58 -78.68
N ARG A 356 -6.07 106.46 -79.21
CA ARG A 356 -6.08 106.18 -80.67
C ARG A 356 -7.07 105.06 -81.08
N ARG A 357 -8.12 105.46 -81.82
CA ARG A 357 -9.04 104.64 -82.62
C ARG A 357 -9.32 105.40 -83.94
N PRO A 358 -9.86 104.80 -85.01
CA PRO A 358 -10.12 103.37 -85.26
C PRO A 358 -9.57 102.84 -86.61
N LYS A 359 -9.58 101.51 -86.79
CA LYS A 359 -10.17 100.84 -87.98
C LYS A 359 -10.28 99.32 -87.79
N THR A 360 -11.49 98.82 -87.97
CA THR A 360 -11.92 97.42 -88.18
C THR A 360 -12.30 97.27 -89.70
N PRO A 361 -12.75 96.12 -90.26
CA PRO A 361 -13.18 94.85 -89.64
C PRO A 361 -12.75 93.53 -90.35
N SER A 362 -13.30 92.40 -89.87
CA SER A 362 -13.46 91.09 -90.53
C SER A 362 -12.20 90.21 -90.76
N ASN A 363 -12.29 88.88 -90.84
CA ASN A 363 -13.47 88.00 -90.83
C ASN A 363 -13.20 86.58 -90.25
N ASN A 364 -14.14 86.04 -89.46
CA ASN A 364 -14.50 84.61 -89.27
C ASN A 364 -13.43 83.56 -88.84
N ASN A 365 -13.77 82.44 -88.17
CA ASN A 365 -15.10 81.84 -87.92
C ASN A 365 -15.23 81.08 -86.56
N SER A 366 -16.47 80.98 -86.08
CA SER A 366 -17.11 80.00 -85.15
C SER A 366 -16.28 78.86 -84.49
N THR A 367 -16.30 78.55 -83.18
CA THR A 367 -17.41 78.19 -82.21
C THR A 367 -18.23 76.93 -82.56
N PRO A 368 -18.85 76.19 -81.60
CA PRO A 368 -18.63 76.04 -80.14
C PRO A 368 -18.54 74.55 -79.67
N GLY A 369 -18.50 74.25 -78.36
CA GLY A 369 -18.77 72.88 -77.86
C GLY A 369 -18.46 72.53 -76.39
N GLN A 370 -19.49 72.49 -75.55
CA GLN A 370 -19.60 71.69 -74.30
C GLN A 370 -20.73 70.65 -74.53
N PRO A 371 -20.97 69.63 -73.66
CA PRO A 371 -20.10 68.91 -72.72
C PRO A 371 -20.32 67.36 -72.82
N GLN A 372 -20.07 66.61 -71.73
CA GLN A 372 -20.57 65.26 -71.37
C GLN A 372 -19.70 63.99 -71.58
N ARG A 373 -20.09 62.98 -70.78
CA ARG A 373 -19.57 61.63 -70.53
C ARG A 373 -19.29 60.77 -71.78
N SER A 374 -18.23 59.93 -71.74
CA SER A 374 -18.37 58.46 -71.54
C SER A 374 -17.01 57.72 -71.40
N LEU A 375 -17.08 56.45 -70.95
CA LEU A 375 -16.09 55.36 -71.16
C LEU A 375 -16.17 54.84 -72.62
N PRO A 376 -15.34 53.90 -73.16
CA PRO A 376 -14.39 52.93 -72.52
C PRO A 376 -12.93 53.09 -73.08
N GLU A 377 -12.03 52.12 -73.42
CA GLU A 377 -12.09 50.64 -73.57
C GLU A 377 -10.71 49.87 -73.50
N VAL A 378 -10.82 48.60 -73.09
CA VAL A 378 -9.95 47.38 -73.17
C VAL A 378 -8.55 47.42 -73.83
N ARG A 379 -7.54 46.91 -73.08
CA ARG A 379 -6.75 45.71 -73.49
C ARG A 379 -6.13 44.90 -72.32
N LYS A 380 -5.98 43.59 -72.56
CA LYS A 380 -5.39 42.51 -71.72
C LYS A 380 -4.01 42.09 -72.31
N PRO A 381 -3.14 41.23 -71.72
CA PRO A 381 -3.37 40.13 -70.74
C PRO A 381 -2.41 40.14 -69.51
N GLY A 382 -2.39 39.18 -68.57
CA GLY A 382 -3.18 37.94 -68.36
C GLY A 382 -2.66 37.12 -67.15
N MET A 383 -3.12 35.86 -67.01
CA MET A 383 -2.82 34.90 -65.90
C MET A 383 -3.40 35.28 -64.51
N ALA A 384 -3.90 34.38 -63.66
CA ALA A 384 -4.30 32.97 -63.88
C ALA A 384 -5.44 32.51 -62.92
N ASN A 385 -6.19 31.52 -63.38
CA ASN A 385 -6.89 30.47 -62.62
C ASN A 385 -7.70 30.81 -61.35
N ARG A 386 -9.03 30.87 -61.51
CA ARG A 386 -9.97 30.39 -60.49
C ARG A 386 -11.08 29.59 -61.18
N ALA A 387 -11.28 28.33 -60.78
CA ALA A 387 -12.29 27.44 -61.34
C ALA A 387 -13.21 26.89 -60.23
N VAL A 388 -14.50 26.76 -60.53
CA VAL A 388 -15.49 26.07 -59.69
C VAL A 388 -16.49 25.37 -60.61
N PRO A 389 -16.63 24.04 -60.50
CA PRO A 389 -17.89 23.37 -60.80
C PRO A 389 -18.52 22.71 -59.57
N ARG A 390 -19.81 22.36 -59.71
CA ARG A 390 -20.70 21.90 -58.64
C ARG A 390 -20.72 20.38 -58.45
N VAL A 391 -21.03 19.98 -57.21
CA VAL A 391 -21.90 18.85 -56.81
C VAL A 391 -21.50 17.42 -57.23
N GLY A 392 -21.37 16.54 -56.24
CA GLY A 392 -21.45 15.09 -56.39
C GLY A 392 -21.73 14.39 -55.06
N ARG A 393 -22.86 13.67 -54.95
CA ARG A 393 -23.07 12.65 -53.91
C ARG A 393 -22.41 11.36 -54.36
N LEU A 394 -21.83 10.58 -53.44
CA LEU A 394 -21.89 9.11 -53.47
C LEU A 394 -21.65 8.51 -52.07
N VAL A 395 -22.29 7.36 -51.86
CA VAL A 395 -22.28 6.42 -50.71
C VAL A 395 -22.55 5.03 -51.35
N PRO A 396 -22.52 3.87 -50.65
CA PRO A 396 -22.00 3.53 -49.31
C PRO A 396 -21.18 2.22 -49.26
N GLY A 397 -20.76 1.80 -48.04
CA GLY A 397 -20.87 0.38 -47.64
C GLY A 397 -19.62 -0.32 -47.07
N ALA A 398 -19.74 -1.46 -46.38
CA ALA A 398 -20.92 -2.11 -45.77
C ALA A 398 -20.54 -3.33 -44.88
N LYS A 399 -21.49 -3.81 -44.04
CA LYS A 399 -21.51 -5.14 -43.31
C LYS A 399 -20.54 -5.25 -42.12
N THR A 400 -20.78 -6.01 -41.02
CA THR A 400 -21.94 -6.81 -40.50
C THR A 400 -22.31 -6.30 -39.07
N GLY A 401 -23.42 -6.63 -38.40
CA GLY A 401 -23.86 -7.93 -37.85
C GLY A 401 -22.98 -8.38 -36.66
N SER A 402 -23.46 -8.86 -35.51
CA SER A 402 -24.80 -9.38 -35.15
C SER A 402 -25.13 -9.24 -33.64
N SER A 403 -26.27 -9.77 -33.21
CA SER A 403 -26.89 -9.61 -31.88
C SER A 403 -26.59 -10.70 -30.84
N SER A 404 -26.59 -10.29 -29.56
CA SER A 404 -27.18 -10.99 -28.39
C SER A 404 -26.51 -12.21 -27.72
N ARG A 405 -26.76 -12.32 -26.40
CA ARG A 405 -26.44 -13.44 -25.45
C ARG A 405 -24.95 -13.58 -25.11
N LEU A 406 -24.50 -13.95 -23.91
CA LEU A 406 -25.12 -14.38 -22.63
C LEU A 406 -24.67 -13.39 -21.52
N ASN A 407 -25.25 -13.19 -20.33
CA ASN A 407 -26.19 -13.91 -19.46
C ASN A 407 -25.70 -15.19 -18.75
N SER A 408 -24.60 -15.07 -18.00
CA SER A 408 -24.25 -15.93 -16.85
C SER A 408 -23.32 -15.15 -15.90
N GLY A 409 -23.56 -15.00 -14.59
CA GLY A 409 -24.62 -15.59 -13.76
C GLY A 409 -24.14 -16.74 -12.85
N LEU A 410 -22.84 -16.87 -12.60
CA LEU A 410 -22.29 -17.86 -11.68
C LEU A 410 -22.48 -17.46 -10.21
N ARG A 411 -23.64 -17.80 -9.65
CA ARG A 411 -23.79 -17.98 -8.21
C ARG A 411 -23.01 -19.23 -7.78
N VAL A 412 -21.97 -19.08 -6.97
CA VAL A 412 -21.46 -20.20 -6.16
C VAL A 412 -22.38 -20.34 -4.95
N SER A 413 -23.47 -21.08 -5.14
CA SER A 413 -24.40 -21.41 -4.04
C SER A 413 -23.79 -22.48 -3.15
N SER A 414 -23.89 -22.27 -1.84
CA SER A 414 -23.56 -23.27 -0.84
C SER A 414 -24.45 -24.53 -0.94
N ARG A 415 -23.78 -25.69 -0.84
CA ARG A 415 -24.26 -26.95 -0.29
C ARG A 415 -23.08 -27.49 0.54
N ILE A 416 -23.20 -27.86 1.82
CA ILE A 416 -24.18 -28.76 2.44
C ILE A 416 -24.16 -30.13 1.77
N LEU A 417 -23.17 -30.92 2.17
CA LEU A 417 -23.32 -32.37 2.33
C LEU A 417 -23.56 -32.65 3.81
N GLN A 418 -24.25 -33.76 4.07
CA GLN A 418 -24.46 -34.36 5.39
C GLN A 418 -23.35 -35.37 5.70
#